data_AF-A0A961R6P6-F1
#
_entry.id   AF-A0A961R6P6-F1
#
_cell.length_a   1.000
_cell.length_b   1.000
_cell.length_c   1.000
_cell.angle_alpha   90.00
_cell.angle_beta   90.00
_cell.angle_gamma   90.00
#
_symmetry.space_group_name_H-M   'P 1'
#
loop_
_entity.id
_entity.type
_entity.pdbx_description
1 polymer ?
#
loop_
_entity_poly.entity_id
_entity_poly.type
_entity_poly.pdbx_seq_one_letter_code
_entity_poly.pdbx_strand_id
1 'polypeptide(L)' 'EGAPASGQADIIVDITSTGSTLRANHLKVPADGLILASQACLVSSVRERGADDAALLARVAKAFAA' A
#
# COMPACT_ATOMS: atom_id res chain seq x y z
N GLU A 1 -10.54 -5.57 11.56
CA GLU A 1 -11.75 -4.73 11.72
C GLU A 1 -12.60 -5.02 12.95
N GLY A 2 -12.53 -6.20 13.58
CA GLY A 2 -13.33 -6.52 14.77
C GLY A 2 -12.89 -5.83 16.08
N ALA A 3 -11.71 -5.20 16.10
CA ALA A 3 -11.17 -4.58 17.31
C ALA A 3 -12.13 -3.54 17.95
N PRO A 4 -12.76 -2.61 17.19
CA PRO A 4 -13.77 -1.71 17.72
C PRO A 4 -15.01 -2.41 18.28
N ALA A 5 -15.57 -3.38 17.55
CA ALA A 5 -16.74 -4.11 18.02
C ALA A 5 -16.48 -4.91 19.30
N SER A 6 -15.24 -5.37 19.50
CA SER A 6 -14.80 -6.09 20.71
C SER A 6 -14.35 -5.18 21.86
N GLY A 7 -14.34 -3.86 21.68
CA GLY A 7 -13.89 -2.91 22.71
C GLY A 7 -12.38 -2.87 22.95
N GLN A 8 -11.58 -3.47 22.06
CA GLN A 8 -10.12 -3.49 22.18
C GLN A 8 -9.45 -2.22 21.63
N ALA A 9 -10.16 -1.45 20.80
CA ALA A 9 -9.66 -0.20 20.24
C ALA A 9 -10.83 0.73 19.85
N ASP A 10 -10.65 2.04 19.97
CA ASP A 10 -11.66 3.01 19.52
C ASP A 10 -11.65 3.18 17.99
N ILE A 11 -10.47 3.10 17.37
CA ILE A 11 -10.25 3.29 15.93
C ILE A 11 -9.20 2.27 15.45
N ILE A 12 -9.25 1.92 14.16
CA ILE A 12 -8.22 1.13 13.47
C ILE A 12 -7.63 1.92 12.31
N VAL A 13 -6.38 1.60 11.97
CA VAL A 13 -5.74 2.03 10.73
C VAL A 13 -5.44 0.77 9.94
N ASP A 14 -5.97 0.69 8.72
CA ASP A 14 -5.86 -0.49 7.88
C ASP A 14 -5.82 -0.12 6.40
N ILE A 15 -5.31 -1.02 5.56
CA ILE A 15 -5.33 -0.85 4.11
C ILE A 15 -6.71 -1.24 3.61
N THR A 16 -7.34 -0.36 2.82
CA THR A 16 -8.62 -0.65 2.19
C THR A 16 -8.54 -0.47 0.67
N SER A 17 -9.39 -1.19 -0.05
CA SER A 17 -9.57 -1.01 -1.50
C SER A 17 -11.00 -0.57 -1.80
N THR A 18 -11.97 -1.49 -1.76
CA THR A 18 -13.39 -1.18 -2.08
C THR A 18 -14.21 -0.74 -0.86
N GLY A 19 -13.65 -0.87 0.34
CA GLY A 19 -14.35 -0.63 1.60
C GLY A 19 -15.42 -1.66 1.97
N SER A 20 -15.48 -2.82 1.30
CA SER A 20 -16.49 -3.86 1.61
C SER A 20 -16.36 -4.37 3.05
N THR A 21 -15.14 -4.61 3.52
CA THR A 21 -14.89 -5.11 4.88
C THR A 21 -15.26 -4.09 5.95
N LEU A 22 -15.00 -2.80 5.72
CA LEU A 22 -15.43 -1.73 6.62
C LEU A 22 -16.95 -1.67 6.75
N ARG A 23 -17.67 -1.70 5.61
CA ARG A 23 -19.14 -1.68 5.59
C ARG A 23 -19.75 -2.89 6.30
N ALA A 24 -19.19 -4.08 6.08
CA ALA A 24 -19.63 -5.30 6.75
C ALA A 24 -19.48 -5.26 8.29
N ASN A 25 -18.62 -4.37 8.81
CA ASN A 25 -18.39 -4.19 10.25
C ASN A 25 -18.94 -2.85 10.78
N HIS A 26 -19.83 -2.18 10.03
CA HIS A 26 -20.41 -0.88 10.39
C HIS A 26 -19.37 0.24 10.63
N LEU A 27 -18.23 0.16 9.94
CA LEU A 27 -17.16 1.15 10.01
C LEU A 27 -17.18 2.07 8.79
N LYS A 28 -16.59 3.26 8.95
CA LYS A 28 -16.38 4.23 7.88
C LYS A 28 -15.01 4.89 8.00
N VAL A 29 -14.47 5.37 6.87
CA VAL A 29 -13.27 6.21 6.86
C VAL A 29 -13.68 7.65 7.23
N PRO A 30 -12.99 8.31 8.18
CA PRO A 30 -13.18 9.74 8.45
C PRO A 30 -12.91 10.62 7.23
N ALA A 31 -13.45 11.84 7.17
CA ALA A 31 -13.31 12.72 6.01
C ALA A 31 -11.83 13.07 5.71
N ASP A 32 -11.01 13.19 6.74
CA ASP A 32 -9.56 13.41 6.72
C ASP A 32 -8.76 12.14 7.05
N GLY A 33 -9.41 10.97 7.00
CA GLY A 33 -8.83 9.69 7.44
C GLY A 33 -7.93 9.00 6.41
N LEU A 34 -7.77 9.54 5.20
CA LEU A 34 -6.83 8.99 4.21
C LEU A 34 -5.40 9.39 4.57
N ILE A 35 -4.62 8.41 5.01
CA ILE A 35 -3.21 8.63 5.33
C ILE A 35 -2.34 8.58 4.07
N LEU A 36 -2.51 7.54 3.25
CA LEU A 36 -1.73 7.33 2.02
C LEU A 36 -2.56 6.58 0.97
N ALA A 37 -2.65 7.13 -0.24
CA ALA A 37 -3.12 6.38 -1.39
C ALA A 37 -1.99 5.46 -1.87
N SER A 38 -2.17 4.15 -1.72
CA SER A 38 -1.15 3.16 -2.07
C SER A 38 -1.40 2.54 -3.44
N GLN A 39 -0.31 2.13 -4.08
CA GLN A 39 -0.30 1.40 -5.34
C GLN A 39 0.98 0.56 -5.42
N ALA A 40 1.01 -0.39 -6.36
CA ALA A 40 2.25 -1.12 -6.65
C ALA A 40 3.28 -0.18 -7.30
N CYS A 41 4.51 -0.21 -6.80
CA CYS A 41 5.61 0.62 -7.30
C CYS A 41 6.83 -0.26 -7.58
N LEU A 42 7.45 -0.09 -8.74
CA LEU A 42 8.81 -0.61 -8.98
C LEU A 42 9.82 0.33 -8.31
N VAL A 43 10.63 -0.21 -7.40
CA VAL A 43 11.64 0.56 -6.64
C VAL A 43 13.00 -0.13 -6.71
N SER A 44 14.07 0.66 -6.67
CA SER A 44 15.45 0.16 -6.66
C SER A 44 16.28 0.82 -5.56
N SER A 45 17.18 0.06 -4.94
CA SER A 45 18.21 0.60 -4.03
C SER A 45 19.00 1.73 -4.70
N VAL A 46 19.31 2.78 -3.93
CA VAL A 46 20.15 3.93 -4.32
C VAL A 46 21.65 3.65 -4.23
N ARG A 47 22.04 2.47 -3.73
CA ARG A 47 23.45 2.06 -3.67
C ARG A 47 23.97 1.73 -5.06
N GLU A 48 25.28 1.90 -5.23
CA GLU A 48 25.96 1.52 -6.46
C GLU A 48 25.81 0.02 -6.75
N ARG A 49 25.71 -0.30 -8.04
CA ARG A 49 25.50 -1.64 -8.58
C ARG A 49 26.59 -1.95 -9.59
N GLY A 50 26.96 -3.23 -9.68
CA GLY A 50 27.80 -3.68 -10.80
C GLY A 50 27.11 -3.44 -12.14
N ALA A 51 27.90 -3.33 -13.21
CA ALA A 51 27.40 -2.96 -14.53
C ALA A 51 26.28 -3.90 -15.05
N ASP A 52 26.43 -5.21 -14.85
CA ASP A 52 25.44 -6.19 -15.32
C ASP A 52 24.09 -6.07 -14.59
N ASP A 53 24.13 -5.83 -13.27
CA ASP A 53 22.93 -5.63 -12.46
C ASP A 53 22.23 -4.30 -12.82
N ALA A 54 23.00 -3.24 -13.06
CA ALA A 54 22.46 -1.97 -13.54
C ALA A 54 21.78 -2.10 -14.92
N ALA A 55 22.39 -2.86 -15.84
CA ALA A 55 21.83 -3.12 -17.16
C ALA A 55 20.54 -3.96 -17.09
N LEU A 56 20.49 -4.95 -16.21
CA LEU A 56 19.28 -5.75 -15.97
C LEU A 56 18.15 -4.88 -15.40
N LEU A 57 18.46 -4.05 -14.40
CA LEU A 57 17.48 -3.14 -13.81
C LEU A 57 16.89 -2.19 -14.85
N ALA A 58 17.72 -1.62 -15.72
CA ALA A 58 17.25 -0.75 -16.80
C ALA A 58 16.30 -1.48 -17.76
N ARG A 59 16.58 -2.74 -18.09
CA ARG A 59 15.69 -3.59 -18.91
C ARG A 59 14.34 -3.84 -18.22
N VAL A 60 14.34 -4.21 -16.95
CA VAL A 60 13.11 -4.46 -16.18
C VAL A 60 12.29 -3.18 -16.05
N ALA A 61 12.94 -2.05 -15.74
CA ALA A 61 12.28 -0.76 -15.65
C ALA A 61 11.62 -0.35 -16.98
N LYS A 62 12.30 -0.58 -18.11
CA LYS A 62 11.72 -0.33 -19.44
C LYS A 62 10.51 -1.23 -19.72
N ALA A 63 10.55 -2.49 -19.31
CA ALA A 63 9.42 -3.42 -19.50
C ALA A 63 8.21 -3.07 -18.61
N PHE A 64 8.45 -2.51 -17.42
CA PHE A 64 7.38 -2.09 -16.50
C PHE A 64 6.69 -0.78 -16.92
N ALA A 65 7.38 0.05 -17.72
CA ALA A 65 6.86 1.34 -18.21
C ALA A 65 6.08 1.25 -19.54
N ALA A 66 6.03 0.07 -20.17
CA ALA A 66 5.28 -0.19 -21.39
C ALA A 66 3.88 -0.75 -21.05
#